data_AF-A0A9D9DJV8-F1
#
_entry.id   AF-A0A9D9DJV8-F1
#
_cell.length_a   1.000
_cell.length_b   1.000
_cell.length_c   1.000
_cell.angle_alpha   90.00
_cell.angle_beta   90.00
_cell.angle_gamma   90.00
#
_symmetry.space_group_name_H-M   'P 1'
#
loop_
_entity.id
_entity.type
_entity.pdbx_description
1 polymer ?
#
loop_
_entity_poly.entity_id
_entity_poly.type
_entity_poly.pdbx_seq_one_letter_code
_entity_poly.pdbx_strand_id
1 'polypeptide(L)' 'MNKNVVICPYCGEEIYGDYNYETGHTDYDCSSCDSHFTEDDFIECDKCGNLVYKDDINEITTNDTVEYLCNDCMNNSI' A
#
# COMPACT_ATOMS: atom_id res chain seq x y z
N MET A 1 -9.80 -1.47 -11.09
CA MET A 1 -9.75 -1.43 -9.62
C MET A 1 -9.55 0.02 -9.22
N ASN A 2 -10.36 0.54 -8.29
CA ASN A 2 -10.18 1.89 -7.77
C ASN A 2 -8.93 1.89 -6.88
N LYS A 3 -7.86 2.57 -7.32
CA LYS A 3 -6.56 2.60 -6.63
C LYS A 3 -6.53 3.46 -5.35
N ASN A 4 -7.69 3.94 -4.88
CA ASN A 4 -7.83 4.81 -3.70
C ASN A 4 -8.32 4.05 -2.46
N VAL A 5 -7.98 2.77 -2.32
CA VAL A 5 -8.30 2.01 -1.10
C VAL A 5 -7.07 1.22 -0.67
N VAL A 6 -6.74 1.31 0.61
CA VAL A 6 -5.63 0.57 1.23
C VAL A 6 -6.11 -0.08 2.52
N ILE A 7 -5.34 -1.05 3.02
CA ILE A 7 -5.58 -1.65 4.33
C ILE A 7 -4.71 -0.92 5.35
N CYS A 8 -5.30 -0.46 6.44
CA CYS A 8 -4.55 0.14 7.54
C CYS A 8 -3.60 -0.90 8.15
N PRO A 9 -2.28 -0.65 8.20
CA PRO A 9 -1.31 -1.62 8.70
C PRO A 9 -1.47 -1.90 10.21
N TYR A 10 -2.09 -1.00 10.97
CA TYR A 10 -2.20 -1.14 12.42
C TYR A 10 -3.46 -1.86 12.89
N CYS A 11 -4.57 -1.73 12.17
CA CYS A 11 -5.85 -2.31 12.60
C CYS A 11 -6.55 -3.18 11.55
N GLY A 12 -6.03 -3.23 10.31
CA GLY A 12 -6.58 -4.04 9.23
C GLY A 12 -7.86 -3.49 8.60
N GLU A 13 -8.27 -2.26 8.94
CA GLU A 13 -9.46 -1.64 8.34
C GLU A 13 -9.16 -1.13 6.92
N GLU A 14 -10.15 -1.24 6.02
CA GLU A 14 -10.10 -0.59 4.71
C GLU A 14 -10.25 0.93 4.87
N ILE A 15 -9.32 1.69 4.30
CA ILE A 15 -9.32 3.14 4.30
C ILE A 15 -9.28 3.68 2.88
N TYR A 16 -10.10 4.70 2.61
CA TYR A 16 -10.22 5.32 1.30
C TYR A 16 -9.35 6.57 1.24
N GLY A 17 -8.54 6.67 0.20
CA GLY A 17 -7.70 7.84 -0.02
C GLY A 17 -8.53 9.06 -0.44
N ASP A 18 -8.22 10.22 0.16
CA ASP A 18 -8.76 11.51 -0.24
C ASP A 18 -7.66 12.35 -0.90
N TYR A 19 -7.96 12.93 -2.07
CA TYR A 19 -6.97 13.71 -2.81
C TYR A 19 -6.88 15.12 -2.23
N ASN A 20 -5.73 15.44 -1.64
CA ASN A 20 -5.47 16.74 -1.09
C ASN A 20 -4.94 17.69 -2.16
N TYR A 21 -5.78 18.63 -2.58
CA TYR A 21 -5.43 19.60 -3.63
C TYR A 21 -4.39 20.64 -3.20
N GLU A 22 -4.16 20.84 -1.89
CA GLU A 22 -3.16 21.78 -1.39
C GLU A 22 -1.75 21.19 -1.44
N THR A 23 -1.61 19.91 -1.08
CA THR A 23 -0.34 19.18 -1.10
C THR A 23 -0.09 18.49 -2.44
N GLY A 24 -1.15 18.20 -3.19
CA GLY A 24 -1.13 17.46 -4.44
C GLY A 24 -1.01 15.93 -4.27
N HIS A 25 -1.12 15.43 -3.04
CA HIS A 25 -0.94 14.02 -2.68
C HIS A 25 -2.27 13.41 -2.21
N THR A 26 -2.36 12.08 -2.22
CA THR A 26 -3.49 11.36 -1.61
C THR A 26 -3.20 11.08 -0.14
N ASP A 27 -4.10 11.49 0.75
CA ASP A 27 -4.04 11.24 2.19
C ASP A 27 -4.96 10.05 2.56
N TYR A 28 -4.54 9.24 3.53
CA TYR A 28 -5.27 8.05 3.98
C TYR A 28 -5.46 8.10 5.50
N ASP A 29 -6.69 8.35 5.93
CA ASP A 29 -7.05 8.46 7.35
C ASP A 29 -7.77 7.21 7.86
N CYS A 30 -7.19 6.58 8.88
CA CYS A 30 -7.84 5.48 9.58
C CYS A 30 -8.52 5.96 10.86
N SER A 31 -9.85 6.04 10.84
CA SER A 31 -10.65 6.44 12.00
C SER A 31 -10.62 5.43 13.14
N SER A 32 -10.39 4.14 12.86
CA SER A 32 -10.41 3.09 13.88
C SER A 32 -9.23 3.14 14.83
N CYS A 33 -8.03 3.51 14.35
CA CYS A 33 -6.82 3.60 15.17
C CYS A 33 -6.19 5.00 15.19
N ASP A 34 -6.93 6.01 14.73
CA ASP A 34 -6.51 7.43 14.70
C ASP A 34 -5.13 7.60 14.07
N SER A 35 -4.91 6.94 12.93
CA SER A 35 -3.64 6.93 12.21
C SER A 35 -3.79 7.58 10.85
N HIS A 36 -2.79 8.35 10.46
CA HIS A 36 -2.75 9.10 9.21
C HIS A 36 -1.53 8.66 8.39
N PHE A 37 -1.74 8.50 7.08
CA PHE A 37 -0.71 8.09 6.12
C PHE A 37 -0.83 8.92 4.86
N THR A 38 0.26 9.03 4.11
CA THR A 38 0.26 9.66 2.79
C THR A 38 0.51 8.63 1.70
N GLU A 39 0.28 8.98 0.44
CA GLU A 39 0.56 8.13 -0.72
C GLU A 39 2.00 7.56 -0.73
N ASP A 40 2.98 8.32 -0.25
CA ASP A 40 4.40 7.91 -0.17
C ASP A 40 4.65 6.80 0.86
N ASP A 41 3.71 6.51 1.75
CA ASP A 41 3.80 5.41 2.72
C ASP A 41 3.44 4.05 2.13
N PHE A 42 2.91 4.03 0.89
CA PHE A 42 2.44 2.82 0.23
C PHE A 42 3.22 2.55 -1.06
N ILE A 43 3.42 1.27 -1.36
CA ILE A 43 4.04 0.78 -2.59
C ILE A 43 3.04 -0.13 -3.30
N GLU A 44 2.92 0.04 -4.62
CA GLU A 44 2.09 -0.84 -5.45
C GLU A 44 2.77 -2.21 -5.58
N CYS A 45 2.05 -3.28 -5.23
CA CYS A 45 2.50 -4.65 -5.43
C CYS A 45 2.45 -4.98 -6.93
N ASP A 46 3.59 -5.37 -7.52
CA ASP A 46 3.73 -5.62 -8.96
C ASP A 46 2.83 -6.76 -9.47
N LYS A 47 2.47 -7.70 -8.59
CA LYS A 47 1.66 -8.88 -8.96
C LYS A 47 0.15 -8.64 -8.90
N CYS A 48 -0.35 -7.93 -7.88
CA CYS A 48 -1.79 -7.72 -7.69
C CYS A 48 -2.26 -6.28 -7.92
N GLY A 49 -1.36 -5.31 -8.01
CA GLY A 49 -1.67 -3.89 -8.21
C GLY A 49 -2.27 -3.20 -6.98
N ASN A 50 -2.27 -3.86 -5.81
CA ASN A 50 -2.73 -3.25 -4.56
C ASN A 50 -1.63 -2.36 -3.98
N LEU A 51 -2.02 -1.21 -3.45
CA LEU A 51 -1.16 -0.39 -2.60
C LEU A 51 -1.02 -1.05 -1.23
N VAL A 52 0.22 -1.23 -0.78
CA VAL A 52 0.57 -1.92 0.47
C VAL A 52 1.53 -1.05 1.25
N TYR A 53 1.36 -0.99 2.57
CA TYR A 53 2.23 -0.21 3.43
C TYR A 53 3.67 -0.67 3.26
N LYS A 54 4.60 0.28 3.14
CA LYS A 54 6.01 0.02 2.79
C LYS A 54 6.74 -0.95 3.73
N ASP A 55 6.30 -1.07 4.98
CA ASP A 55 6.91 -2.03 5.91
C ASP A 55 6.40 -3.47 5.70
N ASP A 56 5.30 -3.64 4.97
CA ASP A 56 4.66 -4.94 4.64
C ASP A 56 4.92 -5.40 3.20
N ILE A 57 5.70 -4.64 2.43
CA ILE A 57 6.11 -4.98 1.06
C ILE A 57 7.50 -5.65 1.06
N ASN A 58 7.69 -6.61 0.16
CA ASN A 58 8.98 -7.28 -0.02
C ASN A 58 9.62 -6.81 -1.32
N GLU A 59 10.83 -6.28 -1.23
CA GLU A 59 11.67 -5.97 -2.39
C GLU A 59 12.48 -7.22 -2.80
N ILE A 60 12.34 -7.65 -4.04
CA ILE A 60 13.01 -8.83 -4.60
C ILE A 60 13.89 -8.37 -5.75
N THR A 61 15.19 -8.62 -5.66
CA THR A 61 16.13 -8.30 -6.74
C THR A 61 16.55 -9.57 -7.47
N THR A 62 16.30 -9.65 -8.78
CA THR A 62 16.74 -10.76 -9.64
C THR A 62 17.35 -10.23 -10.93
N ASN A 63 18.58 -10.60 -11.28
CA ASN A 63 19.21 -10.23 -12.56
C ASN A 63 19.04 -8.73 -12.94
N ASP A 64 19.30 -7.83 -11.99
CA ASP A 64 19.15 -6.36 -12.12
C ASP A 64 17.70 -5.83 -12.28
N THR A 65 16.68 -6.67 -12.09
CA THR A 65 15.29 -6.23 -11.93
C THR A 65 14.90 -6.20 -10.47
N VAL A 66 14.15 -5.17 -10.06
CA VAL A 66 13.55 -5.04 -8.74
C VAL A 66 12.05 -5.25 -8.88
N GLU A 67 11.49 -6.16 -8.09
CA GLU A 67 10.05 -6.41 -7.97
C GLU A 67 9.60 -6.17 -6.52
N TYR A 68 8.43 -5.54 -6.35
CA TYR A 68 7.79 -5.29 -5.06
C TYR A 68 6.58 -6.20 -4.91
N LEU A 69 6.65 -7.16 -3.99
CA LEU A 69 5.56 -8.11 -3.74
C LEU A 69 5.01 -8.00 -2.32
N CYS A 70 3.70 -7.92 -2.19
CA CYS A 70 3.04 -8.00 -0.90
C CYS A 70 3.15 -9.42 -0.31
N ASN A 71 3.02 -9.52 1.01
CA ASN A 71 3.12 -10.80 1.73
C ASN A 71 2.20 -11.90 1.18
N ASP A 72 0.98 -11.55 0.78
CA ASP A 72 0.04 -12.52 0.20
C ASP A 72 0.52 -13.02 -1.17
N CYS A 73 1.09 -12.14 -1.99
CA CYS A 73 1.59 -12.46 -3.33
C CYS A 73 2.89 -13.26 -3.29
N MET A 74 3.72 -13.02 -2.26
CA MET A 74 4.91 -13.81 -1.94
C MET A 74 4.54 -15.24 -1.54
N ASN A 75 3.62 -15.38 -0.58
CA ASN A 75 3.32 -16.65 0.05
C ASN A 75 2.36 -17.54 -0.74
N ASN A 76 1.50 -16.97 -1.60
CA ASN A 76 0.59 -17.74 -2.47
C ASN A 76 1.23 -18.14 -3.81
N SER A 77 2.51 -18.51 -3.81
CA SER A 77 3.10 -19.28 -4.91
C SER A 77 2.77 -20.77 -4.71
N ILE A 78 1.49 -21.14 -4.86
CA ILE A 78 1.03 -22.54 -4.94
C ILE A 78 0.44 -22.77 -6.33
#